data_AF-B2AK12-F1
#
_entry.id   AF-B2AK12-F1
#
_cell.length_a   1.000
_cell.length_b   1.000
_cell.length_c   1.000
_cell.angle_alpha   90.00
_cell.angle_beta   90.00
_cell.angle_gamma   90.00
#
_symmetry.space_group_name_H-M   'P 1'
#
loop_
_entity.id
_entity.type
_entity.pdbx_description
1 polymer ?
#
loop_
_entity_poly.entity_id
_entity_poly.type
_entity_poly.pdbx_seq_one_letter_code
_entity_poly.pdbx_strand_id
1 'polypeptide(L)'
;MKLTAEQEEFVANAIELGKAQIRQEIASGRIPPTVKTFSALHDYVDANEFGGLCADDGDLPRLFPRVTESDAEAFCEAANQVQQALDTWLASGMEKVSMLISGLVEDALHAACLAVQLRLKIDHGDVAGVFFSGKQKEDFDAMFSRYVLCEVAMLASSDDK
;
A
#
# COMPACT_ATOMS: atom_id res chain seq x y z
N MET A 1 -16.04 24.71 -1.69
CA MET A 1 -17.43 24.25 -1.91
C MET A 1 -17.73 23.13 -0.91
N LYS A 2 -18.98 22.92 -0.47
CA LYS A 2 -19.29 21.80 0.43
C LYS A 2 -19.82 20.61 -0.38
N LEU A 3 -19.21 19.45 -0.21
CA LEU A 3 -19.64 18.20 -0.83
C LEU A 3 -20.97 17.73 -0.22
N THR A 4 -21.73 16.94 -0.98
CA THR A 4 -22.91 16.24 -0.45
C THR A 4 -22.49 15.03 0.38
N ALA A 5 -23.40 14.47 1.19
CA ALA A 5 -23.10 13.28 1.98
C ALA A 5 -22.68 12.07 1.13
N GLU A 6 -23.30 11.87 -0.04
CA GLU A 6 -22.90 10.80 -0.98
C GLU A 6 -21.50 11.04 -1.58
N GLN A 7 -21.15 12.30 -1.85
CA GLN A 7 -19.81 12.66 -2.33
C GLN A 7 -18.75 12.51 -1.23
N GLU A 8 -19.07 12.86 0.02
CA GLU A 8 -18.19 12.64 1.18
C GLU A 8 -17.95 11.14 1.42
N GLU A 9 -18.99 10.31 1.31
CA GLU A 9 -18.86 8.84 1.41
C GLU A 9 -17.99 8.29 0.27
N PHE A 10 -18.18 8.76 -0.96
CA PHE A 10 -17.33 8.40 -2.07
C PHE A 10 -15.86 8.76 -1.82
N VAL A 11 -15.58 9.98 -1.32
CA VAL A 11 -14.22 10.43 -0.98
C VAL A 11 -13.61 9.50 0.08
N ALA A 12 -14.35 9.13 1.13
CA ALA A 12 -13.87 8.21 2.15
C ALA A 12 -13.49 6.84 1.56
N ASN A 13 -14.33 6.29 0.69
CA ASN A 13 -14.07 5.03 0.00
C ASN A 13 -12.86 5.14 -0.95
N ALA A 14 -12.74 6.26 -1.67
CA ALA A 14 -11.61 6.54 -2.56
C ALA A 14 -10.28 6.62 -1.79
N ILE A 15 -10.29 7.20 -0.58
CA ILE A 15 -9.11 7.23 0.31
C ILE A 15 -8.68 5.82 0.67
N GLU A 16 -9.59 4.97 1.14
CA GLU A 16 -9.26 3.60 1.54
C GLU A 16 -8.80 2.74 0.35
N LEU A 17 -9.42 2.92 -0.82
CA LEU A 17 -8.99 2.29 -2.06
C LEU A 17 -7.58 2.76 -2.46
N GLY A 18 -7.32 4.08 -2.44
CA GLY A 18 -6.01 4.64 -2.76
C GLY A 18 -4.90 4.12 -1.83
N LYS A 19 -5.17 4.03 -0.52
CA LYS A 19 -4.25 3.38 0.44
C LYS A 19 -3.99 1.93 0.06
N ALA A 20 -5.03 1.15 -0.29
CA ALA A 20 -4.89 -0.24 -0.68
C ALA A 20 -4.05 -0.43 -1.96
N GLN A 21 -4.29 0.40 -2.97
CA GLN A 21 -3.53 0.38 -4.22
C GLN A 21 -2.07 0.77 -4.00
N ILE A 22 -1.80 1.86 -3.28
CA ILE A 22 -0.41 2.26 -2.94
C ILE A 22 0.31 1.14 -2.18
N ARG A 23 -0.36 0.46 -1.24
CA ARG A 23 0.21 -0.69 -0.54
C ARG A 23 0.59 -1.82 -1.50
N GLN A 24 -0.28 -2.15 -2.45
CA GLN A 24 0.00 -3.18 -3.46
C GLN A 24 1.20 -2.80 -4.33
N GLU A 25 1.30 -1.53 -4.73
CA GLU A 25 2.42 -1.03 -5.51
C GLU A 25 3.76 -1.14 -4.76
N ILE A 26 3.76 -0.79 -3.47
CA ILE A 26 4.95 -0.96 -2.60
C ILE A 26 5.31 -2.44 -2.47
N ALA A 27 4.34 -3.32 -2.21
CA ALA A 27 4.57 -4.77 -2.08
C ALA A 27 5.12 -5.40 -3.37
N SER A 28 4.69 -4.91 -4.53
CA SER A 28 5.21 -5.34 -5.83
C SER A 28 6.61 -4.79 -6.15
N GLY A 29 7.15 -3.90 -5.31
CA GLY A 29 8.44 -3.24 -5.51
C GLY A 29 8.42 -2.09 -6.52
N ARG A 30 7.25 -1.66 -7.01
CA ARG A 30 7.14 -0.54 -7.96
C ARG A 30 7.31 0.83 -7.29
N ILE A 31 6.92 0.95 -6.02
CA ILE A 31 7.10 2.18 -5.23
C ILE A 31 7.99 1.87 -4.02
N PRO A 32 9.05 2.66 -3.76
CA PRO A 32 9.85 2.50 -2.57
C PRO A 32 9.04 2.73 -1.29
N PRO A 33 9.24 1.91 -0.24
CA PRO A 33 8.54 2.10 1.03
C PRO A 33 8.96 3.37 1.77
N THR A 34 10.03 4.03 1.33
CA THR A 34 10.53 5.30 1.86
C THR A 34 9.74 6.51 1.38
N VAL A 35 8.85 6.38 0.39
CA VAL A 35 8.04 7.50 -0.12
C VAL A 35 7.11 8.05 0.97
N LYS A 36 7.24 9.35 1.26
CA LYS A 36 6.52 10.03 2.35
C LYS A 36 5.43 11.01 1.90
N THR A 37 5.38 11.38 0.61
CA THR A 37 4.41 12.34 0.09
C THR A 37 3.67 11.77 -1.10
N PHE A 38 2.44 12.23 -1.34
CA PHE A 38 1.64 11.80 -2.49
C PHE A 38 2.32 12.25 -3.80
N SER A 39 2.85 13.47 -3.82
CA SER A 39 3.56 13.99 -5.00
C SER A 39 4.76 13.12 -5.41
N ALA A 40 5.49 12.54 -4.45
CA ALA A 40 6.66 11.70 -4.76
C ALA A 40 6.26 10.34 -5.38
N LEU A 41 4.98 9.94 -5.34
CA LEU A 41 4.52 8.76 -6.05
C LEU A 41 4.61 8.94 -7.58
N HIS A 42 4.51 10.18 -8.08
CA HIS A 42 4.61 10.48 -9.51
C HIS A 42 5.96 10.18 -10.15
N ASP A 43 7.02 10.02 -9.34
CA ASP A 43 8.32 9.57 -9.83
C ASP A 43 8.32 8.08 -10.23
N TYR A 44 7.29 7.32 -9.84
CA TYR A 44 7.20 5.87 -10.01
C TYR A 44 5.96 5.43 -10.80
N VAL A 45 4.81 6.06 -10.57
CA VAL A 45 3.51 5.69 -11.14
C VAL A 45 2.66 6.93 -11.42
N ASP A 46 1.60 6.81 -12.23
CA ASP A 46 0.61 7.89 -12.30
C ASP A 46 -0.27 7.88 -11.04
N ALA A 47 0.10 8.70 -10.05
CA ALA A 47 -0.59 8.72 -8.77
C ALA A 47 -2.06 9.18 -8.88
N ASN A 48 -2.46 9.84 -9.98
CA ASN A 48 -3.85 10.25 -10.18
C ASN A 48 -4.80 9.06 -10.37
N GLU A 49 -4.28 7.89 -10.78
CA GLU A 49 -5.07 6.67 -10.90
C GLU A 49 -5.50 6.09 -9.54
N PHE A 50 -4.86 6.52 -8.44
CA PHE A 50 -5.20 6.03 -7.11
C PHE A 50 -6.55 6.55 -6.61
N GLY A 51 -7.30 5.66 -5.96
CA GLY A 51 -8.61 5.95 -5.39
C GLY A 51 -9.75 5.94 -6.40
N GLY A 52 -9.49 5.56 -7.66
CA GLY A 52 -10.55 5.40 -8.68
C GLY A 52 -11.13 6.72 -9.19
N LEU A 53 -10.46 7.85 -8.95
CA LEU A 53 -10.90 9.18 -9.39
C LEU A 53 -10.78 9.41 -10.90
N CYS A 54 -10.03 8.56 -11.59
CA CYS A 54 -9.87 8.54 -13.05
C CYS A 54 -10.69 7.42 -13.73
N ALA A 55 -11.49 6.67 -12.98
CA ALA A 55 -12.32 5.61 -13.55
C ALA A 55 -13.53 6.23 -14.28
N ASP A 56 -13.76 5.84 -15.53
CA ASP A 56 -14.89 6.30 -16.33
C ASP A 56 -16.19 5.51 -16.05
N ASP A 57 -16.18 4.60 -15.07
CA ASP A 57 -17.28 3.73 -14.71
C ASP A 57 -17.76 3.92 -13.25
N GLY A 58 -18.79 3.16 -12.87
CA GLY A 58 -19.36 3.19 -11.52
C GLY A 58 -20.17 4.46 -11.22
N ASP A 59 -20.11 4.90 -9.96
CA ASP A 59 -20.87 6.05 -9.45
C ASP A 59 -20.21 7.41 -9.73
N LEU A 60 -18.95 7.44 -10.18
CA LEU A 60 -18.19 8.68 -10.36
C LEU A 60 -18.88 9.68 -11.31
N PRO A 61 -19.37 9.29 -12.51
CA PRO A 61 -20.04 10.24 -13.41
C PRO A 61 -21.37 10.76 -12.87
N ARG A 62 -22.02 10.01 -11.96
CA ARG A 62 -23.28 10.41 -11.31
C ARG A 62 -23.03 11.36 -10.15
N LEU A 63 -22.00 11.08 -9.33
CA LEU A 63 -21.67 11.84 -8.13
C LEU A 63 -20.88 13.12 -8.44
N PHE A 64 -20.05 13.08 -9.47
CA PHE A 64 -19.25 14.19 -9.94
C PHE A 64 -19.48 14.40 -11.45
N PRO A 65 -20.68 14.85 -11.85
CA PRO A 65 -20.89 15.30 -13.22
C PRO A 65 -19.86 16.39 -13.52
N ARG A 66 -19.35 16.47 -14.76
CA ARG A 66 -18.35 17.47 -15.20
C ARG A 66 -18.96 18.43 -16.23
N VAL A 67 -20.23 18.79 -16.06
CA VAL A 67 -21.02 19.51 -17.06
C VAL A 67 -20.94 21.02 -16.88
N THR A 68 -20.75 21.48 -15.64
CA THR A 68 -20.63 22.89 -15.28
C THR A 68 -19.26 23.24 -14.67
N GLU A 69 -19.00 24.53 -14.46
CA GLU A 69 -17.81 24.97 -13.73
C GLU A 69 -17.88 24.58 -12.25
N SER A 70 -19.05 24.72 -11.62
CA SER A 70 -19.27 24.29 -10.22
C SER A 70 -19.10 22.78 -10.03
N ASP A 71 -19.49 22.00 -11.03
CA ASP A 71 -19.29 20.56 -11.12
C ASP A 71 -17.79 20.19 -11.13
N ALA A 72 -17.01 20.90 -11.96
CA ALA A 72 -15.57 20.73 -12.02
C ALA A 72 -14.90 21.14 -10.69
N GLU A 73 -15.36 22.22 -10.06
CA GLU A 73 -14.88 22.64 -8.73
C GLU A 73 -15.16 21.57 -7.66
N ALA A 74 -16.34 20.95 -7.67
CA ALA A 74 -16.69 19.88 -6.74
C ALA A 74 -15.78 18.65 -6.90
N PHE A 75 -15.50 18.25 -8.15
CA PHE A 75 -14.58 17.15 -8.43
C PHE A 75 -13.15 17.49 -7.99
N CYS A 76 -12.67 18.70 -8.29
CA CYS A 76 -11.35 19.15 -7.85
C CYS A 76 -11.22 19.16 -6.33
N GLU A 77 -12.25 19.62 -5.61
CA GLU A 77 -12.28 19.59 -4.15
C GLU A 77 -12.20 18.15 -3.61
N ALA A 78 -13.00 17.23 -4.16
CA ALA A 78 -12.96 15.82 -3.78
C ALA A 78 -11.59 15.18 -4.05
N ALA A 79 -11.01 15.43 -5.23
CA ALA A 79 -9.68 14.93 -5.58
C ALA A 79 -8.60 15.47 -4.63
N ASN A 80 -8.63 16.76 -4.31
CA ASN A 80 -7.69 17.38 -3.36
C ASN A 80 -7.82 16.76 -1.97
N GLN A 81 -9.04 16.48 -1.50
CA GLN A 81 -9.26 15.82 -0.21
C GLN A 81 -8.67 14.41 -0.18
N VAL A 82 -8.86 13.62 -1.26
CA VAL A 82 -8.25 12.30 -1.37
C VAL A 82 -6.72 12.40 -1.36
N GLN A 83 -6.15 13.26 -2.20
CA GLN A 83 -4.70 13.44 -2.28
C GLN A 83 -4.10 13.89 -0.94
N GLN A 84 -4.73 14.84 -0.25
CA GLN A 84 -4.25 15.33 1.05
C GLN A 84 -4.35 14.27 2.15
N ALA A 85 -5.42 13.48 2.15
CA ALA A 85 -5.57 12.37 3.09
C ALA A 85 -4.52 11.27 2.83
N LEU A 86 -4.26 10.95 1.57
CA LEU A 86 -3.19 10.03 1.19
C LEU A 86 -1.81 10.58 1.54
N ASP A 87 -1.54 11.86 1.30
CA ASP A 87 -0.27 12.51 1.69
C ASP A 87 -0.03 12.45 3.20
N THR A 88 -1.04 12.80 3.99
CA THR A 88 -0.99 12.72 5.46
C THR A 88 -0.75 11.29 5.94
N TRP A 89 -1.46 10.33 5.33
CA TRP A 89 -1.23 8.91 5.61
C TRP A 89 0.18 8.47 5.20
N LEU A 90 0.67 8.93 4.05
CA LEU A 90 1.99 8.57 3.55
C LEU A 90 3.10 9.06 4.49
N ALA A 91 2.92 10.24 5.07
CA ALA A 91 3.85 10.84 6.03
C ALA A 91 3.87 10.09 7.39
N SER A 92 2.77 9.42 7.77
CA SER A 92 2.65 8.73 9.05
C SER A 92 3.53 7.48 9.20
N GLY A 93 4.08 6.95 8.10
CA GLY A 93 5.19 5.97 8.03
C GLY A 93 4.95 4.57 8.62
N MET A 94 4.44 4.47 9.85
CA MET A 94 4.41 3.24 10.64
C MET A 94 3.43 2.19 10.10
N GLU A 95 2.27 2.60 9.58
CA GLU A 95 1.27 1.66 9.07
C GLU A 95 1.74 0.94 7.80
N LYS A 96 2.45 1.66 6.91
CA LYS A 96 3.04 1.09 5.69
C LYS A 96 4.12 0.07 6.00
N VAL A 97 5.02 0.45 6.91
CA VAL A 97 6.18 -0.34 7.28
C VAL A 97 5.72 -1.66 7.91
N SER A 98 4.68 -1.62 8.75
CA SER A 98 4.10 -2.81 9.37
C SER A 98 3.58 -3.84 8.33
N MET A 99 2.86 -3.41 7.31
CA MET A 99 2.31 -4.34 6.29
C MET A 99 3.38 -4.84 5.32
N LEU A 100 4.31 -3.97 4.91
CA LEU A 100 5.49 -4.38 4.13
C LEU A 100 6.28 -5.46 4.87
N ILE A 101 6.48 -5.27 6.18
CA ILE A 101 7.15 -6.24 7.04
C ILE A 101 6.44 -7.59 7.00
N SER A 102 5.12 -7.63 7.21
CA SER A 102 4.39 -8.90 7.19
C SER A 102 4.54 -9.64 5.87
N GLY A 103 4.42 -8.95 4.73
CA GLY A 103 4.58 -9.56 3.40
C GLY A 103 6.00 -10.06 3.14
N LEU A 104 7.02 -9.24 3.43
CA LEU A 104 8.42 -9.62 3.23
C LEU A 104 8.85 -10.79 4.14
N VAL A 105 8.33 -10.83 5.37
CA VAL A 105 8.55 -11.94 6.30
C VAL A 105 7.95 -13.24 5.75
N GLU A 106 6.71 -13.18 5.25
CA GLU A 106 6.03 -14.35 4.66
C GLU A 106 6.77 -14.85 3.42
N ASP A 107 7.17 -13.95 2.52
CA ASP A 107 7.95 -14.30 1.32
C ASP A 107 9.32 -14.90 1.68
N ALA A 108 10.01 -14.34 2.68
CA ALA A 108 11.27 -14.88 3.17
C ALA A 108 11.09 -16.29 3.74
N LEU A 109 10.00 -16.53 4.48
CA LEU A 109 9.67 -17.85 5.00
C LEU A 109 9.39 -18.84 3.88
N HIS A 110 8.54 -18.46 2.91
CA HIS A 110 8.22 -19.29 1.75
C HIS A 110 9.48 -19.63 0.94
N ALA A 111 10.35 -18.64 0.68
CA ALA A 111 11.60 -18.86 -0.03
C ALA A 111 12.54 -19.81 0.71
N ALA A 112 12.66 -19.67 2.03
CA ALA A 112 13.49 -20.55 2.86
C ALA A 112 12.96 -21.99 2.87
N CYS A 113 11.64 -22.17 3.06
CA CYS A 113 10.98 -23.46 3.04
C CYS A 113 11.12 -24.15 1.67
N LEU A 114 10.89 -23.41 0.58
CA LEU A 114 11.02 -23.91 -0.78
C LEU A 114 12.46 -24.37 -1.06
N ALA A 115 13.47 -23.60 -0.63
CA ALA A 115 14.87 -23.97 -0.82
C ALA A 115 15.24 -25.29 -0.12
N VAL A 116 14.69 -25.54 1.07
CA VAL A 116 14.88 -26.81 1.80
C VAL A 116 14.17 -27.95 1.08
N GLN A 117 12.89 -27.78 0.75
CA GLN A 117 12.08 -28.80 0.06
C GLN A 117 12.72 -29.23 -1.26
N LEU A 118 13.17 -28.28 -2.08
CA LEU A 118 13.84 -28.54 -3.35
C LEU A 118 15.13 -29.37 -3.17
N ARG A 119 15.98 -29.00 -2.20
CA ARG A 119 17.25 -29.71 -1.95
C ARG A 119 17.05 -31.11 -1.39
N LEU A 120 15.99 -31.31 -0.61
CA LEU A 120 15.61 -32.61 -0.07
C LEU A 120 14.74 -33.43 -1.03
N LYS A 121 14.36 -32.86 -2.18
CA LYS A 121 13.45 -33.47 -3.17
C LYS A 121 12.09 -33.85 -2.58
N ILE A 122 11.55 -32.99 -1.73
CA ILE A 122 10.21 -33.12 -1.16
C ILE A 122 9.23 -32.50 -2.17
N ASP A 123 8.27 -33.29 -2.65
CA ASP A 123 7.27 -32.91 -3.66
C ASP A 123 5.83 -32.93 -3.13
N HIS A 124 5.62 -33.31 -1.86
CA HIS A 124 4.32 -33.35 -1.19
C HIS A 124 4.43 -33.13 0.31
N GLY A 125 3.32 -32.67 0.91
CA GLY A 125 3.20 -32.40 2.35
C GLY A 125 3.56 -30.97 2.75
N ASP A 126 2.91 -30.45 3.78
CA ASP A 126 3.14 -29.11 4.34
C ASP A 126 3.70 -29.18 5.76
N VAL A 127 4.90 -29.77 5.89
CA VAL A 127 5.63 -29.79 7.16
C VAL A 127 6.04 -28.37 7.58
N ALA A 128 6.24 -27.48 6.60
CA ALA A 128 6.59 -26.09 6.83
C ALA A 128 5.49 -25.36 7.60
N GLY A 129 4.23 -25.44 7.15
CA GLY A 129 3.09 -24.84 7.83
C GLY A 129 2.85 -25.38 9.24
N VAL A 130 3.14 -26.67 9.47
CA VAL A 130 3.08 -27.27 10.82
C VAL A 130 4.22 -26.77 11.71
N PHE A 131 5.45 -26.74 11.21
CA PHE A 131 6.63 -26.35 11.98
C PHE A 131 6.64 -24.85 12.30
N PHE A 132 6.29 -24.01 11.34
CA PHE A 132 6.15 -22.56 11.50
C PHE A 132 4.74 -22.17 11.92
N SER A 133 4.27 -22.80 13.00
CA SER A 133 3.02 -22.46 13.68
C SER A 133 3.30 -22.07 15.13
N GLY A 134 2.36 -21.37 15.77
CA GLY A 134 2.49 -20.95 17.17
C GLY A 134 3.78 -20.17 17.44
N LYS A 135 4.56 -20.61 18.43
CA LYS A 135 5.74 -19.87 18.92
C LYS A 135 6.83 -19.73 17.87
N GLN A 136 7.00 -20.74 17.02
CA GLN A 136 8.01 -20.75 15.96
C GLN A 136 7.72 -19.68 14.92
N LYS A 137 6.43 -19.48 14.58
CA LYS A 137 5.99 -18.40 13.71
C LYS A 137 6.29 -17.05 14.33
N GLU A 138 5.88 -16.84 15.58
CA GLU A 138 6.11 -15.58 16.31
C GLU A 138 7.59 -15.19 16.37
N ASP A 139 8.47 -16.16 16.64
CA ASP A 139 9.91 -15.91 16.75
C ASP A 139 10.54 -15.60 15.38
N PHE A 140 10.11 -16.29 14.33
CA PHE A 140 10.54 -16.00 12.96
C PHE A 140 10.07 -14.61 12.53
N ASP A 141 8.79 -14.32 12.72
CA ASP A 141 8.17 -13.05 12.36
C ASP A 141 8.89 -11.90 13.07
N ALA A 142 9.14 -12.00 14.37
CA ALA A 142 9.84 -10.96 15.12
C ALA A 142 11.27 -10.72 14.62
N MET A 143 12.02 -11.78 14.31
CA MET A 143 13.40 -11.66 13.85
C MET A 143 13.48 -11.01 12.46
N PHE A 144 12.68 -11.45 11.51
CA PHE A 144 12.67 -10.90 10.16
C PHE A 144 12.04 -9.50 10.12
N SER A 145 11.03 -9.23 10.95
CA SER A 145 10.49 -7.87 11.10
C SER A 145 11.57 -6.87 11.50
N ARG A 146 12.42 -7.24 12.47
CA ARG A 146 13.54 -6.40 12.89
C ARG A 146 14.56 -6.21 11.76
N TYR A 147 14.84 -7.25 11.00
CA TYR A 147 15.74 -7.17 9.84
C TYR A 147 15.20 -6.20 8.77
N VAL A 148 13.93 -6.36 8.38
CA VAL A 148 13.27 -5.46 7.41
C VAL A 148 13.30 -4.01 7.89
N LEU A 149 13.01 -3.76 9.17
CA LEU A 149 13.10 -2.42 9.75
C LEU A 149 14.51 -1.81 9.62
N CYS A 150 15.55 -2.60 9.83
CA CYS A 150 16.93 -2.15 9.66
C CYS A 150 17.23 -1.80 8.19
N GLU A 151 16.80 -2.62 7.23
CA GLU A 151 16.99 -2.35 5.79
C GLU A 151 16.23 -1.08 5.36
N VAL A 152 14.98 -0.92 5.79
CA VAL A 152 14.18 0.29 5.51
C VAL A 152 14.85 1.53 6.10
N ALA A 153 15.38 1.45 7.32
CA ALA A 153 16.10 2.57 7.93
C ALA A 153 17.38 2.92 7.17
N MET A 154 18.11 1.92 6.68
CA MET A 154 19.30 2.12 5.84
C MET A 154 18.96 2.81 4.52
N LEU A 155 17.90 2.37 3.83
CA LEU A 155 17.40 3.00 2.61
C LEU A 155 17.00 4.46 2.83
N ALA A 156 16.26 4.75 3.91
CA ALA A 156 15.87 6.12 4.23
C ALA A 156 17.08 7.03 4.46
N SER A 157 18.17 6.51 5.05
CA SER A 157 19.39 7.27 5.29
C SER A 157 20.28 7.49 4.05
N SER A 158 20.10 6.68 3.00
CA SER A 158 20.78 6.91 1.72
C SER A 158 20.10 7.97 0.87
N ASP A 159 18.78 8.16 1.04
CA ASP A 159 17.99 9.15 0.30
C ASP A 159 18.23 10.60 0.80
N ASP A 160 18.75 10.77 2.03
CA ASP A 160 19.05 12.07 2.65
C ASP A 160 20.45 12.64 2.30
N LYS A 161 21.17 12.07 1.32
CA LYS A 161 22.51 12.50 0.86
C LYS A 161 22.52 12.98 -0.59
#